data_AF-A0A6B1CJY4-F1
#
_entry.id   AF-A0A6B1CJY4-F1
#
_cell.length_a   1.000
_cell.length_b   1.000
_cell.length_c   1.000
_cell.angle_alpha   90.00
_cell.angle_beta   90.00
_cell.angle_gamma   90.00
#
_symmetry.space_group_name_H-M   'P 1'
#
loop_
_entity.id
_entity.type
_entity.pdbx_description
1 polymer ?
#
loop_
_entity_poly.entity_id
_entity_poly.type
_entity_poly.pdbx_seq_one_letter_code
_entity_poly.pdbx_strand_id
1 'polypeptide(L)'
;MFCLVFVLAYPGILYAVYTCLYLMSSSALFEKMLNTRLDRYDFIVPLVSLAAVLALILSICDSTIHILASAFEWPIWFDLPIYLSLGIAIFIGVSGGVAFYFFEIIISQAWLKLRMGNNPTARQWMFGETRRIVNQGQRLPIGILLGFVLSESFLEEVLWRCYLISYTTDILNMPAQYAIAISSIAFGMNHIAYGLANVLSKTLFGAILSLLYLASDSLLPCILCHQVFNLMVFKIRIEWKS
;
A
#
# COMPACT_ATOMS: atom_id res chain seq x y z
N MET A 1 -18.69 -3.45 13.60
CA MET A 1 -17.71 -2.87 14.55
C MET A 1 -16.27 -3.33 14.28
N PHE A 2 -16.04 -4.57 13.82
CA PHE A 2 -14.70 -5.10 13.50
C PHE A 2 -13.97 -4.39 12.33
N CYS A 3 -14.67 -3.96 11.27
CA CYS A 3 -14.01 -3.30 10.12
C CYS A 3 -13.38 -1.93 10.44
N LEU A 4 -13.91 -1.18 11.42
CA LEU A 4 -13.36 0.15 11.75
C LEU A 4 -12.04 0.03 12.52
N VAL A 5 -11.93 -0.96 13.41
CA VAL A 5 -10.69 -1.29 14.14
C VAL A 5 -9.62 -1.75 13.15
N PHE A 6 -10.02 -2.48 12.11
CA PHE A 6 -9.14 -3.02 11.09
C PHE A 6 -8.51 -1.94 10.18
N VAL A 7 -9.31 -0.98 9.68
CA VAL A 7 -8.81 0.14 8.86
C VAL A 7 -7.87 1.05 9.64
N LEU A 8 -8.06 1.18 10.96
CA LEU A 8 -7.22 2.00 11.82
C LEU A 8 -5.91 1.30 12.26
N ALA A 9 -5.85 -0.04 12.22
CA ALA A 9 -4.69 -0.81 12.66
C ALA A 9 -3.63 -1.04 11.56
N TYR A 10 -4.00 -0.89 10.28
CA TYR A 10 -3.16 -1.26 9.15
C TYR A 10 -1.91 -0.37 8.88
N PRO A 11 -1.89 0.95 9.16
CA PRO A 11 -0.65 1.73 9.14
C PRO A 11 0.42 1.17 10.08
N GLY A 12 -0.03 0.58 11.19
CA GLY A 12 0.86 -0.09 12.13
C GLY A 12 1.42 -1.40 11.56
N ILE A 13 0.72 -2.08 10.64
CA ILE A 13 1.12 -3.37 10.03
C ILE A 13 2.35 -3.17 9.14
N LEU A 14 2.32 -2.15 8.28
CA LEU A 14 3.45 -1.78 7.43
C LEU A 14 4.65 -1.32 8.26
N TYR A 15 4.38 -0.55 9.32
CA TYR A 15 5.42 -0.11 10.25
C TYR A 15 6.03 -1.30 11.02
N ALA A 16 5.23 -2.32 11.37
CA ALA A 16 5.69 -3.54 12.02
C ALA A 16 6.65 -4.35 11.13
N VAL A 17 6.24 -4.59 9.87
CA VAL A 17 7.04 -5.34 8.89
C VAL A 17 8.33 -4.59 8.57
N TYR A 18 8.23 -3.28 8.34
CA TYR A 18 9.40 -2.42 8.15
C TYR A 18 10.33 -2.46 9.36
N THR A 19 9.79 -2.38 10.59
CA THR A 19 10.57 -2.46 11.83
C THR A 19 11.23 -3.83 11.99
N CYS A 20 10.52 -4.94 11.74
CA CYS A 20 11.10 -6.28 11.79
C CYS A 20 12.22 -6.45 10.76
N LEU A 21 12.01 -6.04 9.51
CA LEU A 21 13.05 -6.12 8.46
C LEU A 21 14.25 -5.22 8.77
N TYR A 22 14.00 -4.02 9.30
CA TYR A 22 15.03 -3.09 9.74
C TYR A 22 15.86 -3.65 10.90
N LEU A 23 15.20 -4.21 11.92
CA LEU A 23 15.84 -4.85 13.07
C LEU A 23 16.61 -6.12 12.68
N MET A 24 16.06 -6.94 11.78
CA MET A 24 16.73 -8.13 11.25
C MET A 24 17.94 -7.79 10.37
N SER A 25 17.89 -6.68 9.64
CA SER A 25 19.02 -6.22 8.82
C SER A 25 20.14 -5.54 9.62
N SER A 26 19.92 -5.25 10.91
CA SER A 26 20.87 -4.49 11.73
C SER A 26 20.96 -5.01 13.17
N SER A 27 21.66 -6.14 13.35
CA SER A 27 21.92 -6.73 14.68
C SER A 27 22.53 -5.72 15.68
N ALA A 28 23.43 -4.85 15.20
CA ALA A 28 24.06 -3.79 16.01
C ALA A 28 23.12 -2.62 16.37
N LEU A 29 22.00 -2.45 15.65
CA LEU A 29 21.06 -1.34 15.86
C LEU A 29 19.87 -1.78 16.72
N PHE A 30 19.52 -3.06 16.69
CA PHE A 30 18.61 -3.69 17.66
C PHE A 30 19.16 -3.59 19.09
N GLU A 31 20.45 -3.91 19.30
CA GLU A 31 21.11 -3.70 20.60
C GLU A 31 21.16 -2.22 21.02
N LYS A 32 21.31 -1.31 20.06
CA LYS A 32 21.34 0.14 20.32
C LYS A 32 19.96 0.68 20.67
N MET A 33 18.90 0.19 20.01
CA MET A 33 17.51 0.51 20.29
C MET A 33 17.06 0.02 21.68
N LEU A 34 17.47 -1.19 22.08
CA LEU A 34 17.19 -1.72 23.42
C LEU A 34 17.84 -0.90 24.54
N ASN A 35 18.97 -0.24 24.25
CA ASN A 35 19.73 0.56 25.21
C ASN A 35 19.37 2.06 25.22
N THR A 36 18.75 2.58 24.17
CA THR A 36 18.21 3.96 24.16
C THR A 36 16.76 3.96 24.63
N ARG A 37 16.36 4.93 25.47
CA ARG A 37 14.94 5.22 25.80
C ARG A 37 14.19 5.72 24.55
N LEU A 38 14.10 4.90 23.50
CA LEU A 38 13.15 5.12 22.43
C LEU A 38 11.76 4.76 22.97
N ASP A 39 10.83 5.68 22.77
CA ASP A 39 9.54 5.68 23.43
C ASP A 39 8.79 4.37 23.17
N ARG A 40 8.16 3.79 24.21
CA ARG A 40 7.45 2.50 24.14
C ARG A 40 6.43 2.40 22.98
N TYR A 41 6.03 3.54 22.41
CA TYR A 41 5.18 3.66 21.24
C TYR A 41 5.77 3.02 19.97
N ASP A 42 7.09 3.09 19.77
CA ASP A 42 7.75 2.50 18.58
C ASP A 42 7.69 0.97 18.56
N PHE A 43 7.44 0.32 19.72
CA PHE A 43 7.38 -1.15 19.85
C PHE A 43 5.94 -1.69 19.98
N ILE A 44 5.04 -0.95 20.63
CA ILE A 44 3.63 -1.35 20.79
C ILE A 44 2.91 -1.35 19.44
N VAL A 45 3.20 -0.36 18.58
CA VAL A 45 2.57 -0.27 17.26
C VAL A 45 2.88 -1.51 16.41
N PRO A 46 4.13 -1.98 16.28
CA PRO A 46 4.44 -3.25 15.62
C PRO A 46 3.71 -4.48 16.18
N LEU A 47 3.63 -4.60 17.51
CA LEU A 47 3.08 -5.78 18.19
C LEU A 47 1.55 -5.86 18.04
N VAL A 48 0.86 -4.73 18.21
CA VAL A 48 -0.59 -4.61 17.99
C VAL A 48 -0.94 -4.90 16.53
N SER A 49 -0.03 -4.55 15.63
CA SER A 49 -0.24 -4.72 14.20
C SER A 49 0.02 -6.14 13.73
N LEU A 50 1.04 -6.82 14.28
CA LEU A 50 1.22 -8.26 14.12
C LEU A 50 0.00 -9.02 14.66
N ALA A 51 -0.54 -8.61 15.81
CA ALA A 51 -1.76 -9.18 16.35
C ALA A 51 -2.98 -8.93 15.47
N ALA A 52 -3.07 -7.78 14.77
CA ALA A 52 -4.14 -7.48 13.82
C ALA A 52 -4.01 -8.30 12.51
N VAL A 53 -2.80 -8.52 12.00
CA VAL A 53 -2.54 -9.45 10.88
C VAL A 53 -2.88 -10.88 11.26
N LEU A 54 -2.46 -11.33 12.45
CA LEU A 54 -2.81 -12.65 12.95
C LEU A 54 -4.32 -12.77 13.16
N ALA A 55 -5.00 -11.73 13.67
CA ALA A 55 -6.45 -11.70 13.80
C ALA A 55 -7.17 -11.71 12.44
N LEU A 56 -6.61 -11.05 11.42
CA LEU A 56 -7.10 -11.10 10.04
C LEU A 56 -6.93 -12.51 9.46
N ILE A 57 -5.73 -13.09 9.56
CA ILE A 57 -5.46 -14.47 9.13
C ILE A 57 -6.41 -15.44 9.84
N LEU A 58 -6.60 -15.28 11.15
CA LEU A 58 -7.50 -16.10 11.96
C LEU A 58 -8.99 -15.88 11.65
N SER A 59 -9.42 -14.66 11.32
CA SER A 59 -10.79 -14.40 10.88
C SER A 59 -11.02 -14.85 9.43
N ILE A 60 -9.96 -14.88 8.62
CA ILE A 60 -10.01 -15.35 7.24
C ILE A 60 -10.24 -16.86 7.17
N CYS A 61 -9.68 -17.61 8.12
CA CYS A 61 -9.68 -19.07 8.16
C CYS A 61 -11.06 -19.74 8.25
N ASP A 62 -12.12 -19.04 8.66
CA ASP A 62 -13.43 -19.71 8.88
C ASP A 62 -14.48 -19.40 7.78
N SER A 63 -14.30 -18.33 6.98
CA SER A 63 -15.31 -17.92 5.98
C SER A 63 -14.80 -17.22 4.73
N THR A 64 -13.48 -17.02 4.54
CA THR A 64 -12.95 -16.25 3.40
C THR A 64 -11.86 -16.94 2.58
N ILE A 65 -11.61 -18.23 2.82
CA ILE A 65 -10.77 -19.05 1.93
C ILE A 65 -11.25 -18.98 0.48
N HIS A 66 -12.57 -18.94 0.26
CA HIS A 66 -13.15 -18.80 -1.09
C HIS A 66 -12.86 -17.43 -1.71
N ILE A 67 -12.89 -16.35 -0.92
CA ILE A 67 -12.53 -15.00 -1.37
C ILE A 67 -11.04 -14.92 -1.73
N LEU A 68 -10.17 -15.56 -0.95
CA LEU A 68 -8.75 -15.63 -1.30
C LEU A 68 -8.50 -16.51 -2.53
N ALA A 69 -9.28 -17.57 -2.72
CA ALA A 69 -9.16 -18.41 -3.90
C ALA A 69 -9.55 -17.66 -5.19
N SER A 70 -10.62 -16.86 -5.15
CA SER A 70 -11.03 -16.02 -6.29
C SER A 70 -10.03 -14.90 -6.59
N ALA A 71 -9.29 -14.44 -5.58
CA ALA A 71 -8.23 -13.43 -5.72
C ALA A 71 -7.12 -13.81 -6.71
N PHE A 72 -6.88 -15.11 -6.87
CA PHE A 72 -5.84 -15.67 -7.75
C PHE A 72 -6.42 -16.23 -9.05
N GLU A 73 -7.67 -15.91 -9.38
CA GLU A 73 -8.19 -16.19 -10.70
C GLU A 73 -7.36 -15.44 -11.75
N TRP A 74 -7.11 -16.16 -12.84
CA TRP A 74 -6.40 -15.60 -13.97
C TRP A 74 -7.21 -14.44 -14.53
N PRO A 75 -6.60 -13.36 -15.01
CA PRO A 75 -7.35 -12.31 -15.66
C PRO A 75 -8.10 -12.90 -16.86
N ILE A 76 -9.44 -12.87 -16.82
CA ILE A 76 -10.27 -13.30 -17.95
C ILE A 76 -10.87 -12.04 -18.57
N TRP A 77 -10.12 -11.46 -19.49
CA TRP A 77 -10.61 -10.34 -20.29
C TRP A 77 -11.32 -10.90 -21.51
N PHE A 78 -12.63 -10.63 -21.67
CA PHE A 78 -13.37 -10.83 -22.92
C PHE A 78 -13.17 -12.21 -23.58
N ASP A 79 -13.11 -13.28 -22.80
CA ASP A 79 -12.87 -14.66 -23.28
C ASP A 79 -11.58 -14.84 -24.11
N LEU A 80 -10.58 -13.98 -23.91
CA LEU A 80 -9.30 -14.06 -24.63
C LEU A 80 -8.47 -15.27 -24.15
N PRO A 81 -7.60 -15.82 -25.03
CA PRO A 81 -6.64 -16.83 -24.61
C PRO A 81 -5.75 -16.35 -23.46
N ILE A 82 -5.43 -17.25 -22.52
CA ILE A 82 -4.69 -16.96 -21.29
C ILE A 82 -3.42 -16.12 -21.50
N TYR A 83 -2.65 -16.38 -22.57
CA TYR A 83 -1.42 -15.65 -22.86
C TYR A 83 -1.68 -14.19 -23.27
N LEU A 84 -2.79 -13.92 -23.95
CA LEU A 84 -3.16 -12.58 -24.36
C LEU A 84 -3.73 -11.81 -23.17
N SER A 85 -4.57 -12.45 -22.35
CA SER A 85 -5.06 -11.87 -21.10
C SER A 85 -3.93 -11.53 -20.13
N LEU A 86 -2.92 -12.40 -20.02
CA LEU A 86 -1.72 -12.15 -19.25
C LEU A 86 -0.91 -10.97 -19.83
N GLY A 87 -0.74 -10.93 -21.16
CA GLY A 87 -0.07 -9.83 -21.85
C GLY A 87 -0.75 -8.48 -21.59
N ILE A 88 -2.09 -8.44 -21.63
CA ILE A 88 -2.90 -7.26 -21.31
C ILE A 88 -2.74 -6.88 -19.84
N ALA A 89 -2.83 -7.83 -18.91
CA ALA A 89 -2.67 -7.57 -17.49
C ALA A 89 -1.29 -7.00 -17.15
N ILE A 90 -0.23 -7.55 -17.75
CA ILE A 90 1.14 -7.02 -17.61
C ILE A 90 1.22 -5.62 -18.19
N PHE A 91 0.71 -5.40 -19.41
CA PHE A 91 0.76 -4.10 -20.06
C PHE A 91 0.02 -3.03 -19.25
N ILE A 92 -1.21 -3.30 -18.82
CA ILE A 92 -2.02 -2.38 -18.01
C ILE A 92 -1.38 -2.16 -16.65
N GLY A 93 -0.91 -3.22 -15.99
CA GLY A 93 -0.23 -3.12 -14.70
C GLY A 93 1.00 -2.22 -14.79
N VAL A 94 1.93 -2.53 -15.68
CA VAL A 94 3.17 -1.75 -15.85
C VAL A 94 2.89 -0.31 -16.28
N SER A 95 2.07 -0.11 -17.31
CA SER A 95 1.78 1.26 -17.79
C SER A 95 1.00 2.08 -16.77
N GLY A 96 0.06 1.45 -16.04
CA GLY A 96 -0.69 2.09 -14.96
C GLY A 96 0.21 2.55 -13.82
N GLY A 97 1.14 1.70 -13.37
CA GLY A 97 2.08 2.04 -12.30
C GLY A 97 3.00 3.20 -12.69
N VAL A 98 3.53 3.18 -13.91
CA VAL A 98 4.35 4.27 -14.47
C VAL A 98 3.54 5.56 -14.61
N ALA A 99 2.34 5.49 -15.19
CA ALA A 99 1.49 6.66 -15.38
C ALA A 99 1.12 7.31 -14.04
N PHE A 100 0.75 6.50 -13.05
CA PHE A 100 0.39 7.02 -11.73
C PHE A 100 1.59 7.64 -11.00
N TYR A 101 2.79 7.08 -11.16
CA TYR A 101 4.01 7.67 -10.64
C TYR A 101 4.26 9.09 -11.20
N PHE A 102 4.16 9.26 -12.52
CA PHE A 102 4.32 10.58 -13.13
C PHE A 102 3.20 11.54 -12.74
N PHE A 103 1.96 11.06 -12.64
CA PHE A 103 0.84 11.84 -12.11
C PHE A 103 1.14 12.35 -10.70
N GLU A 104 1.62 11.50 -9.79
CA GLU A 104 1.95 11.88 -8.41
C GLU A 104 3.06 12.93 -8.36
N ILE A 105 4.08 12.83 -9.22
CA ILE A 105 5.11 13.87 -9.37
C ILE A 105 4.49 15.20 -9.80
N ILE A 106 3.73 15.20 -10.90
CA ILE A 106 3.17 16.42 -11.48
C ILE A 106 2.26 17.12 -10.48
N ILE A 107 1.39 16.36 -9.82
CA ILE A 107 0.47 16.87 -8.79
C ILE A 107 1.26 17.41 -7.61
N SER A 108 2.22 16.65 -7.07
CA SER A 108 3.06 17.11 -5.95
C SER A 108 3.81 18.41 -6.26
N GLN A 109 4.33 18.55 -7.48
CA GLN A 109 5.00 19.78 -7.93
C GLN A 109 4.01 20.94 -8.11
N ALA A 110 2.82 20.69 -8.64
CA ALA A 110 1.76 21.69 -8.76
C ALA A 110 1.33 22.20 -7.37
N TRP A 111 1.14 21.31 -6.39
CA TRP A 111 0.82 21.68 -5.01
C TRP A 111 1.91 22.53 -4.35
N LEU A 112 3.18 22.20 -4.59
CA LEU A 112 4.31 23.01 -4.11
C LEU A 112 4.30 24.42 -4.70
N LYS A 113 3.92 24.57 -5.98
CA LYS A 113 3.85 25.87 -6.67
C LYS A 113 2.60 26.68 -6.32
N LEU A 114 1.45 26.03 -6.08
CA LEU A 114 0.14 26.65 -5.90
C LEU A 114 -0.11 27.29 -4.52
N ARG A 115 0.94 27.76 -3.83
CA ARG A 115 0.86 28.61 -2.62
C ARG A 115 0.50 27.91 -1.31
N MET A 116 1.22 26.85 -0.96
CA MET A 116 1.60 26.78 0.46
C MET A 116 2.68 27.83 0.66
N GLY A 117 2.34 28.98 1.23
CA GLY A 117 3.33 29.99 1.59
C GLY A 117 4.45 29.40 2.46
N ASN A 118 5.37 30.23 2.94
CA ASN A 118 6.49 29.77 3.78
C ASN A 118 6.06 29.23 5.17
N ASN A 119 4.79 28.87 5.41
CA ASN A 119 4.32 28.27 6.64
C ASN A 119 4.83 26.82 6.76
N PRO A 120 5.79 26.55 7.67
CA PRO A 120 6.39 25.22 7.80
C PRO A 120 5.40 24.19 8.33
N THR A 121 4.44 24.58 9.16
CA THR A 121 3.41 23.69 9.73
C THR A 121 2.47 23.17 8.66
N ALA A 122 1.96 24.05 7.78
CA ALA A 122 1.11 23.63 6.68
C ALA A 122 1.84 22.66 5.74
N ARG A 123 3.13 22.92 5.48
CA ARG A 123 3.99 22.04 4.67
C ARG A 123 4.19 20.67 5.30
N GLN A 124 4.38 20.62 6.62
CA GLN A 124 4.53 19.37 7.37
C GLN A 124 3.24 18.53 7.36
N TRP A 125 2.07 19.16 7.56
CA TRP A 125 0.79 18.44 7.50
C TRP A 125 0.47 17.91 6.11
N MET A 126 0.78 18.67 5.06
CA MET A 126 0.45 18.29 3.69
C MET A 126 1.38 17.21 3.13
N PHE A 127 2.68 17.25 3.45
CA PHE A 127 3.66 16.31 2.89
C PHE A 127 4.23 15.29 3.91
N GLY A 128 3.84 15.39 5.17
CA GLY A 128 4.28 14.50 6.26
C GLY A 128 5.80 14.45 6.43
N GLU A 129 6.26 13.40 7.12
CA GLU A 129 7.69 13.07 7.26
C GLU A 129 8.20 12.21 6.09
N THR A 130 7.60 12.30 4.89
CA THR A 130 7.97 11.48 3.72
C THR A 130 9.47 11.51 3.38
N ARG A 131 10.20 12.56 3.78
CA ARG A 131 11.65 12.62 3.56
C ARG A 131 12.42 11.63 4.44
N ARG A 132 11.96 11.30 5.65
CA ARG A 132 12.77 10.53 6.61
C ARG A 132 12.75 9.03 6.32
N ILE A 133 11.59 8.47 6.01
CA ILE A 133 11.41 7.03 5.74
C ILE A 133 12.07 6.62 4.42
N VAL A 134 11.87 7.40 3.35
CA VAL A 134 12.50 7.08 2.06
C VAL A 134 14.03 7.12 2.16
N ASN A 135 14.61 8.06 2.92
CA ASN A 135 16.06 8.12 3.08
C ASN A 135 16.66 6.92 3.83
N GLN A 136 15.87 6.24 4.66
CA GLN A 136 16.32 5.05 5.39
C GLN A 136 16.20 3.79 4.53
N GLY A 137 15.09 3.62 3.79
CA GLY A 137 14.90 2.50 2.87
C GLY A 137 15.96 2.46 1.75
N GLN A 138 16.50 3.61 1.36
CA GLN A 138 17.58 3.73 0.36
C GLN A 138 18.92 3.10 0.78
N ARG A 139 19.08 2.76 2.07
CA ARG A 139 20.29 2.10 2.57
C ARG A 139 20.17 0.58 2.64
N LEU A 140 19.01 0.03 2.33
CA LEU A 140 18.78 -1.41 2.34
C LEU A 140 19.42 -2.07 1.11
N PRO A 141 20.00 -3.28 1.25
CA PRO A 141 20.40 -4.09 0.10
C PRO A 141 19.25 -4.26 -0.89
N ILE A 142 19.55 -4.21 -2.19
CA ILE A 142 18.52 -4.24 -3.26
C ILE A 142 17.58 -5.45 -3.14
N GLY A 143 18.09 -6.62 -2.74
CA GLY A 143 17.25 -7.80 -2.52
C GLY A 143 16.23 -7.63 -1.39
N ILE A 144 16.62 -6.95 -0.30
CA ILE A 144 15.70 -6.65 0.83
C ILE A 144 14.67 -5.61 0.41
N LEU A 145 15.09 -4.57 -0.31
CA LEU A 145 14.17 -3.55 -0.84
C LEU A 145 13.14 -4.16 -1.79
N LEU A 146 13.58 -5.02 -2.73
CA LEU A 146 12.69 -5.74 -3.63
C LEU A 146 11.73 -6.64 -2.86
N GLY A 147 12.24 -7.43 -1.91
CA GLY A 147 11.39 -8.29 -1.07
C GLY A 147 10.32 -7.49 -0.32
N PHE A 148 10.69 -6.34 0.24
CA PHE A 148 9.74 -5.44 0.90
C PHE A 148 8.70 -4.91 -0.07
N VAL A 149 9.09 -4.30 -1.19
CA VAL A 149 8.15 -3.72 -2.16
C VAL A 149 7.19 -4.78 -2.71
N LEU A 150 7.72 -5.96 -3.07
CA LEU A 150 6.90 -7.02 -3.64
C LEU A 150 5.89 -7.57 -2.62
N SER A 151 6.31 -7.82 -1.38
CA SER A 151 5.44 -8.35 -0.33
C SER A 151 4.43 -7.34 0.17
N GLU A 152 4.85 -6.09 0.36
CA GLU A 152 3.99 -5.01 0.80
C GLU A 152 2.85 -4.78 -0.19
N SER A 153 3.17 -4.54 -1.45
CA SER A 153 2.16 -4.21 -2.46
C SER A 153 1.23 -5.39 -2.70
N PHE A 154 1.75 -6.62 -2.62
CA PHE A 154 0.93 -7.82 -2.68
C PHE A 154 -0.09 -7.89 -1.53
N LEU A 155 0.36 -7.70 -0.28
CA LEU A 155 -0.51 -7.75 0.89
C LEU A 155 -1.54 -6.62 0.89
N GLU A 156 -1.15 -5.42 0.44
CA GLU A 156 -2.05 -4.30 0.23
C GLU A 156 -3.17 -4.68 -0.75
N GLU A 157 -2.83 -5.22 -1.92
CA GLU A 157 -3.83 -5.58 -2.93
C GLU A 157 -4.76 -6.72 -2.46
N VAL A 158 -4.21 -7.75 -1.82
CA VAL A 158 -5.02 -8.83 -1.23
C VAL A 158 -6.01 -8.26 -0.22
N LEU A 159 -5.55 -7.33 0.62
CA LEU A 159 -6.42 -6.78 1.65
C LEU A 159 -7.48 -5.85 1.09
N TRP A 160 -7.06 -4.85 0.32
CA TRP A 160 -7.92 -3.74 -0.07
C TRP A 160 -8.79 -4.08 -1.27
N ARG A 161 -8.31 -4.91 -2.20
CA ARG A 161 -9.04 -5.24 -3.43
C ARG A 161 -9.75 -6.56 -3.25
N CYS A 162 -9.03 -7.64 -2.95
CA CYS A 162 -9.68 -8.93 -2.76
C CYS A 162 -10.59 -8.94 -1.53
N TYR A 163 -10.04 -8.77 -0.32
CA TYR A 163 -10.85 -8.97 0.89
C TYR A 163 -11.91 -7.88 1.07
N LEU A 164 -11.53 -6.60 1.07
CA LEU A 164 -12.46 -5.53 1.44
C LEU A 164 -13.56 -5.30 0.39
N ILE A 165 -13.25 -5.42 -0.92
CA ILE A 165 -14.30 -5.31 -1.96
C ILE A 165 -15.22 -6.52 -1.86
N SER A 166 -14.70 -7.75 -1.88
CA SER A 166 -15.56 -8.95 -1.82
C SER A 166 -16.37 -9.02 -0.53
N TYR A 167 -15.80 -8.62 0.61
CA TYR A 167 -16.55 -8.54 1.86
C TYR A 167 -17.70 -7.51 1.77
N THR A 168 -17.46 -6.34 1.18
CA THR A 168 -18.51 -5.32 1.05
C THR A 168 -19.55 -5.71 0.02
N THR A 169 -19.18 -6.32 -1.11
CA THR A 169 -20.12 -6.73 -2.15
C THR A 169 -20.86 -8.01 -1.80
N ASP A 170 -20.18 -9.04 -1.32
CA ASP A 170 -20.73 -10.39 -1.26
C ASP A 170 -21.31 -10.70 0.13
N ILE A 171 -20.66 -10.21 1.18
CA ILE A 171 -21.11 -10.42 2.57
C ILE A 171 -22.09 -9.33 2.99
N LEU A 172 -21.74 -8.06 2.76
CA LEU A 172 -22.61 -6.93 3.13
C LEU A 172 -23.66 -6.59 2.06
N ASN A 173 -23.62 -7.24 0.89
CA ASN A 173 -24.56 -6.99 -0.22
C ASN A 173 -24.60 -5.51 -0.64
N MET A 174 -23.48 -4.81 -0.51
CA MET A 174 -23.38 -3.41 -0.92
C MET A 174 -23.10 -3.30 -2.43
N PRO A 175 -23.69 -2.31 -3.11
CA PRO A 175 -23.33 -2.00 -4.49
C PRO A 175 -21.84 -1.71 -4.67
N ALA A 176 -21.27 -2.10 -5.82
CA ALA A 176 -19.85 -1.99 -6.13
C ALA A 176 -19.28 -0.57 -5.96
N GLN A 177 -20.06 0.48 -6.23
CA GLN A 177 -19.60 1.87 -6.02
C GLN A 177 -19.24 2.17 -4.56
N TYR A 178 -19.94 1.57 -3.60
CA TYR A 178 -19.62 1.75 -2.18
C TYR A 178 -18.38 0.94 -1.80
N ALA A 179 -18.23 -0.28 -2.32
CA ALA A 179 -17.03 -1.08 -2.15
C ALA A 179 -15.78 -0.35 -2.65
N ILE A 180 -15.85 0.23 -3.86
CA ILE A 180 -14.78 1.07 -4.43
C ILE A 180 -14.48 2.24 -3.50
N ALA A 181 -15.49 3.01 -3.08
CA ALA A 181 -15.29 4.19 -2.24
C ALA A 181 -14.66 3.84 -0.89
N ILE A 182 -15.19 2.81 -0.21
CA ILE A 182 -14.70 2.34 1.09
C ILE A 182 -13.25 1.85 0.98
N SER A 183 -12.97 0.98 -0.01
CA SER A 183 -11.62 0.46 -0.26
C SER A 183 -10.62 1.58 -0.57
N SER A 184 -10.99 2.50 -1.44
CA SER A 184 -10.13 3.61 -1.87
C SER A 184 -9.82 4.58 -0.74
N ILE A 185 -10.83 4.95 0.05
CA ILE A 185 -10.65 5.84 1.20
C ILE A 185 -9.80 5.16 2.26
N ALA A 186 -10.07 3.90 2.58
CA ALA A 186 -9.28 3.14 3.55
C ALA A 186 -7.81 3.00 3.11
N PHE A 187 -7.57 2.69 1.84
CA PHE A 187 -6.24 2.63 1.24
C PHE A 187 -5.51 3.98 1.34
N GLY A 188 -6.19 5.09 1.04
CA GLY A 188 -5.59 6.42 1.18
C GLY A 188 -5.31 6.81 2.63
N MET A 189 -6.25 6.55 3.54
CA MET A 189 -6.10 6.83 4.97
C MET A 189 -4.96 6.04 5.60
N ASN A 190 -4.66 4.83 5.09
CA ASN A 190 -3.49 4.08 5.50
C ASN A 190 -2.17 4.88 5.34
N HIS A 191 -2.16 5.80 4.39
CA HIS A 191 -1.00 6.59 4.03
C HIS A 191 -0.94 7.96 4.74
N ILE A 192 -1.75 8.18 5.78
CA ILE A 192 -1.82 9.47 6.49
C ILE A 192 -0.51 9.90 7.13
N ALA A 193 0.37 8.96 7.52
CA ALA A 193 1.71 9.24 8.02
C ALA A 193 2.58 10.01 7.00
N TYR A 194 2.24 9.90 5.71
CA TYR A 194 2.90 10.60 4.62
C TYR A 194 2.27 11.96 4.30
N GLY A 195 1.29 12.41 5.10
CA GLY A 195 0.62 13.70 4.95
C GLY A 195 -0.62 13.65 4.06
N LEU A 196 -1.43 14.70 4.14
CA LEU A 196 -2.74 14.75 3.49
C LEU A 196 -2.68 14.67 1.96
N ALA A 197 -1.64 15.23 1.33
CA ALA A 197 -1.47 15.10 -0.11
C ALA A 197 -1.29 13.64 -0.55
N ASN A 198 -0.59 12.84 0.27
CA ASN A 198 -0.46 11.41 0.04
C ASN A 198 -1.79 10.70 0.26
N VAL A 199 -2.57 11.03 1.30
CA VAL A 199 -3.91 10.45 1.48
C VAL A 199 -4.76 10.65 0.22
N LEU A 200 -4.83 11.87 -0.31
CA LEU A 200 -5.63 12.17 -1.50
C LEU A 200 -5.10 11.44 -2.74
N SER A 201 -3.79 11.46 -2.98
CA SER A 201 -3.16 10.75 -4.10
C SER A 201 -3.44 9.23 -3.99
N LYS A 202 -3.23 8.65 -2.82
CA LYS A 202 -3.45 7.22 -2.58
C LYS A 202 -4.91 6.85 -2.62
N THR A 203 -5.84 7.69 -2.18
CA THR A 203 -7.28 7.44 -2.39
C THR A 203 -7.62 7.36 -3.88
N LEU A 204 -7.06 8.26 -4.72
CA LEU A 204 -7.27 8.18 -6.16
C LEU A 204 -6.63 6.92 -6.76
N PHE A 205 -5.42 6.56 -6.35
CA PHE A 205 -4.78 5.32 -6.76
C PHE A 205 -5.60 4.08 -6.35
N GLY A 206 -6.11 4.13 -5.11
CA GLY A 206 -7.11 3.25 -4.53
C GLY A 206 -8.22 2.94 -5.51
N ALA A 207 -8.88 4.01 -5.98
CA ALA A 207 -10.02 3.92 -6.89
C ALA A 207 -9.65 3.35 -8.26
N ILE A 208 -8.51 3.75 -8.82
CA ILE A 208 -8.01 3.20 -10.09
C ILE A 208 -7.79 1.69 -9.97
N LEU A 209 -7.14 1.25 -8.89
CA LEU A 209 -6.87 -0.17 -8.65
C LEU A 209 -8.15 -0.95 -8.31
N SER A 210 -9.13 -0.36 -7.61
CA SER A 210 -10.44 -1.00 -7.40
C SER A 210 -11.22 -1.18 -8.70
N LEU A 211 -11.19 -0.19 -9.61
CA LEU A 211 -11.79 -0.31 -10.93
C LEU A 211 -11.06 -1.35 -11.78
N LEU A 212 -9.73 -1.38 -11.72
CA LEU A 212 -8.92 -2.38 -12.41
C LEU A 212 -9.20 -3.80 -11.91
N TYR A 213 -9.34 -3.99 -10.59
CA TYR A 213 -9.72 -5.26 -9.98
C TYR A 213 -11.08 -5.73 -10.50
N LEU A 214 -12.12 -4.90 -10.37
CA LEU A 214 -13.48 -5.26 -10.80
C LEU A 214 -13.60 -5.47 -12.32
N ALA A 215 -12.81 -4.75 -13.12
CA ALA A 215 -12.84 -4.90 -14.57
C ALA A 215 -12.10 -6.17 -15.05
N SER A 216 -11.10 -6.62 -14.29
CA SER A 216 -10.23 -7.76 -14.65
C SER A 216 -10.61 -9.06 -13.98
N ASP A 217 -11.40 -8.98 -12.91
CA ASP A 217 -11.65 -10.05 -11.94
C ASP A 217 -10.36 -10.73 -11.46
N SER A 218 -9.28 -9.94 -11.33
CA SER A 218 -7.95 -10.46 -11.01
C SER A 218 -7.13 -9.45 -10.23
N LEU A 219 -6.39 -9.93 -9.23
CA LEU A 219 -5.43 -9.08 -8.52
C LEU A 219 -4.16 -8.81 -9.33
N LEU A 220 -3.83 -9.65 -10.31
CA LEU A 220 -2.55 -9.56 -11.02
C LEU A 220 -2.26 -8.16 -11.60
N PRO A 221 -3.16 -7.52 -12.39
CA PRO A 221 -2.88 -6.20 -12.93
C PRO A 221 -2.76 -5.13 -11.83
N CYS A 222 -3.50 -5.28 -10.72
CA CYS A 222 -3.42 -4.37 -9.57
C CYS A 222 -2.06 -4.48 -8.85
N ILE A 223 -1.62 -5.72 -8.59
CA ILE A 223 -0.34 -6.02 -7.93
C ILE A 223 0.81 -5.45 -8.78
N LEU A 224 0.81 -5.70 -10.09
CA LEU A 224 1.84 -5.20 -10.98
C LEU A 224 1.85 -3.66 -11.04
N CYS A 225 0.67 -3.04 -11.11
CA CYS A 225 0.54 -1.58 -11.08
C CYS A 225 1.13 -0.98 -9.80
N HIS A 226 0.77 -1.54 -8.65
CA HIS A 226 1.24 -1.06 -7.36
C HIS A 226 2.75 -1.32 -7.17
N GLN A 227 3.24 -2.51 -7.51
CA GLN A 227 4.67 -2.84 -7.41
C GLN A 227 5.52 -1.91 -8.29
N VAL A 228 5.12 -1.68 -9.55
CA VAL A 228 5.84 -0.77 -10.45
C VAL A 228 5.84 0.65 -9.90
N PHE A 229 4.69 1.12 -9.41
CA PHE A 229 4.61 2.42 -8.75
C PHE A 229 5.59 2.52 -7.56
N ASN A 230 5.58 1.54 -6.65
CA ASN A 230 6.44 1.55 -5.47
C ASN A 230 7.92 1.44 -5.84
N LEU A 231 8.29 0.57 -6.78
CA LEU A 231 9.66 0.46 -7.29
C LEU A 231 10.16 1.81 -7.83
N MET A 232 9.33 2.55 -8.56
CA MET A 232 9.68 3.87 -9.10
C MET A 232 9.86 4.91 -7.98
N VAL A 233 8.98 4.92 -6.98
CA VAL A 233 9.09 5.80 -5.80
C VAL A 233 10.38 5.52 -5.02
N PHE A 234 10.70 4.25 -4.77
CA PHE A 234 11.90 3.87 -4.03
C PHE A 234 13.18 4.07 -4.83
N LYS A 235 13.19 3.74 -6.13
CA LYS A 235 14.37 3.84 -7.01
C LYS A 235 14.70 5.28 -7.40
N ILE A 236 13.76 6.07 -7.91
CA ILE A 236 14.08 7.39 -8.48
C ILE A 236 14.38 8.44 -7.40
N ARG A 237 13.86 8.28 -6.18
CA ARG A 237 14.32 9.11 -5.06
C ARG A 237 15.79 8.89 -4.69
N ILE A 238 16.44 7.81 -5.15
CA ILE A 238 17.88 7.55 -4.96
C ILE A 238 18.72 8.49 -5.84
N GLU A 239 18.31 8.72 -7.09
CA GLU A 239 19.11 9.44 -8.09
C GLU A 239 19.01 10.97 -7.99
N TRP A 240 17.94 11.51 -7.41
CA TRP A 240 17.81 12.97 -7.18
C TRP A 240 18.70 13.52 -6.07
N LYS A 241 19.50 12.67 -5.42
CA LYS A 241 20.43 13.03 -4.34
C LYS A 241 21.91 12.84 -4.68
N SER A 242 22.22 12.22 -5.80
CA SER A 242 23.58 12.14 -6.37
C SER A 242 23.83 13.29 -7.33
#